data_AF-A0A2I0IM56-F1
#
_entry.id   AF-A0A2I0IM56-F1
#
_cell.length_a   1.000
_cell.length_b   1.000
_cell.length_c   1.000
_cell.angle_alpha   90.00
_cell.angle_beta   90.00
_cell.angle_gamma   90.00
#
_symmetry.space_group_name_H-M   'P 1'
#
loop_
_entity.id
_entity.type
_entity.pdbx_description
1 polymer ?
#
loop_
_entity_poly.entity_id
_entity_poly.type
_entity_poly.pdbx_seq_one_letter_code
_entity_poly.pdbx_strand_id
1 'polypeptide(L)'
;MPLEPYEIAQQLRNKLTEVEAEVVKLQEAKRGSSSKSEAQDKAISLIRLRADLQKAIEGENYALAAKLRDEISNMEAESLAAAAKALAFEKAEYAFRLGQKVRHKVYGYRAVVCGMDPVCCESTEWMEKAQVEKLVQGSSQPFYQVLVDVHDAPNLLVTYVAEENLVAPEKPDLRRLDHPYVSILFYGTDSVGDFIPIKQLREKYNRPRHEVPIDPQDEDGGESV
;
A
#
# COMPACT_ATOMS: atom_id res chain seq x y z
N MET A 1 40.25 -2.54 19.64
CA MET A 1 40.07 -3.00 18.25
C MET A 1 38.77 -2.39 17.77
N PRO A 2 38.80 -1.42 16.83
CA PRO A 2 37.58 -0.78 16.33
C PRO A 2 36.74 -1.82 15.57
N LEU A 3 35.46 -1.93 15.92
CA LEU A 3 34.52 -2.85 15.26
C LEU A 3 34.45 -2.53 13.75
N GLU A 4 34.51 -3.58 12.92
CA GLU A 4 34.40 -3.49 11.48
C GLU A 4 33.05 -2.83 11.09
N PRO A 5 33.00 -1.92 10.10
CA PRO A 5 31.75 -1.28 9.65
C PRO A 5 30.63 -2.29 9.31
N TYR A 6 31.03 -3.48 8.87
CA TYR A 6 30.14 -4.61 8.58
C TYR A 6 29.41 -5.14 9.84
N GLU A 7 30.14 -5.31 10.95
CA GLU A 7 29.58 -5.82 12.21
C GLU A 7 28.60 -4.81 12.82
N ILE A 8 28.90 -3.52 12.71
CA ILE A 8 28.03 -2.43 13.15
C ILE A 8 26.72 -2.43 12.34
N ALA A 9 26.82 -2.57 11.02
CA ALA A 9 25.64 -2.66 10.16
C ALA A 9 24.80 -3.92 10.44
N GLN A 10 25.45 -5.04 10.79
CA GLN A 10 24.75 -6.28 11.14
C GLN A 10 24.04 -6.17 12.49
N GLN A 11 24.66 -5.56 13.50
CA GLN A 11 24.01 -5.29 14.79
C GLN A 11 22.83 -4.32 14.66
N LEU A 12 22.96 -3.27 13.84
CA LEU A 12 21.86 -2.34 13.55
C LEU A 12 20.69 -3.05 12.88
N ARG A 13 20.95 -3.89 11.88
CA ARG A 13 19.92 -4.70 11.21
C ARG A 13 19.20 -5.63 12.20
N ASN A 14 19.95 -6.33 13.05
CA ASN A 14 19.37 -7.22 14.05
C ASN A 14 18.46 -6.48 15.04
N LYS A 15 18.94 -5.33 15.56
CA LYS A 15 18.14 -4.47 16.45
C LYS A 15 16.91 -3.92 15.75
N LEU A 16 17.02 -3.55 14.48
CA LEU A 16 15.89 -3.07 13.69
C LEU A 16 14.82 -4.16 13.57
N THR A 17 15.22 -5.38 13.19
CA THR A 17 14.29 -6.52 13.08
C THR A 17 13.63 -6.90 14.41
N GLU A 18 14.32 -6.74 15.53
CA GLU A 18 13.78 -7.02 16.87
C GLU A 18 12.72 -5.98 17.26
N VAL A 19 13.06 -4.69 17.12
CA VAL A 19 12.12 -3.58 17.35
C VAL A 19 10.90 -3.70 16.43
N GLU A 20 11.10 -4.07 15.18
CA GLU A 20 10.02 -4.24 14.21
C GLU A 20 9.14 -5.44 14.53
N ALA A 21 9.71 -6.56 14.98
CA ALA A 21 8.93 -7.71 15.44
C ALA A 21 8.09 -7.38 16.67
N GLU A 22 8.59 -6.55 17.59
CA GLU A 22 7.81 -6.04 18.72
C GLU A 22 6.73 -5.06 18.27
N VAL A 23 7.03 -4.16 17.34
CA VAL A 23 6.05 -3.21 16.77
C VAL A 23 4.94 -3.95 16.02
N VAL A 24 5.27 -4.99 15.24
CA VAL A 24 4.28 -5.83 14.55
C VAL A 24 3.41 -6.58 15.55
N LYS A 25 3.99 -7.20 16.59
CA LYS A 25 3.20 -7.85 17.66
C LYS A 25 2.27 -6.88 18.38
N LEU A 26 2.75 -5.68 18.70
CA LEU A 26 1.94 -4.63 19.32
C LEU A 26 0.86 -4.12 18.37
N GLN A 27 1.18 -3.95 17.09
CA GLN A 27 0.21 -3.56 16.06
C GLN A 27 -0.82 -4.66 15.82
N GLU A 28 -0.46 -5.95 15.83
CA GLU A 28 -1.41 -7.05 15.64
C GLU A 28 -2.32 -7.24 16.86
N ALA A 29 -1.77 -7.14 18.07
CA ALA A 29 -2.54 -7.14 19.31
C ALA A 29 -3.51 -5.94 19.38
N LYS A 30 -3.07 -4.77 18.88
CA LYS A 30 -3.89 -3.56 18.84
C LYS A 30 -4.90 -3.58 17.68
N ARG A 31 -4.53 -4.07 16.50
CA ARG A 31 -5.36 -4.12 15.28
C ARG A 31 -6.45 -5.17 15.37
N GLY A 32 -6.17 -6.36 15.92
CA GLY A 32 -7.16 -7.43 16.10
C GLY A 32 -8.23 -7.14 17.16
N SER A 33 -7.88 -6.33 18.17
CA SER A 33 -8.78 -5.91 19.24
C SER A 33 -9.51 -4.59 18.93
N SER A 34 -8.80 -3.55 18.45
CA SER A 34 -9.41 -2.22 18.26
C SER A 34 -10.31 -2.14 17.04
N SER A 35 -9.98 -2.75 15.89
CA SER A 35 -10.85 -2.66 14.71
C SER A 35 -12.19 -3.39 14.88
N LYS A 36 -12.19 -4.52 15.62
CA LYS A 36 -13.40 -5.26 15.97
C LYS A 36 -14.21 -4.54 17.06
N SER A 37 -13.55 -3.95 18.05
CA SER A 37 -14.18 -3.10 19.06
C SER A 37 -14.81 -1.87 18.42
N GLU A 38 -14.09 -1.16 17.56
CA GLU A 38 -14.56 0.06 16.88
C GLU A 38 -15.78 -0.21 15.99
N ALA A 39 -15.80 -1.32 15.24
CA ALA A 39 -16.96 -1.71 14.44
C ALA A 39 -18.18 -2.05 15.34
N GLN A 40 -17.96 -2.71 16.47
CA GLN A 40 -19.01 -2.99 17.45
C GLN A 40 -19.52 -1.70 18.11
N ASP A 41 -18.62 -0.78 18.48
CA ASP A 41 -18.94 0.50 19.12
C ASP A 41 -19.76 1.39 18.18
N LYS A 42 -19.42 1.43 16.88
CA LYS A 42 -20.22 2.11 15.86
C LYS A 42 -21.61 1.49 15.72
N ALA A 43 -21.71 0.16 15.68
CA ALA A 43 -23.00 -0.53 15.57
C ALA A 43 -23.90 -0.24 16.78
N ILE A 44 -23.35 -0.27 18.00
CA ILE A 44 -24.06 0.08 19.24
C ILE A 44 -24.53 1.54 19.20
N SER A 45 -23.66 2.45 18.74
CA SER A 45 -23.99 3.87 18.59
C SER A 45 -25.14 4.10 17.60
N LEU A 46 -25.12 3.40 16.47
CA LEU A 46 -26.18 3.44 15.46
C LEU A 46 -27.53 2.94 16.00
N ILE A 47 -27.52 1.85 16.78
CA ILE A 47 -28.73 1.33 17.44
C ILE A 47 -29.30 2.37 18.41
N ARG A 48 -28.43 3.02 19.19
CA ARG A 48 -28.81 4.07 20.14
C ARG A 48 -29.43 5.27 19.43
N LEU A 49 -28.78 5.79 18.39
CA LEU A 49 -29.28 6.91 17.60
C LEU A 49 -30.65 6.59 16.98
N ARG A 50 -30.86 5.37 16.48
CA ARG A 50 -32.16 4.93 15.95
C ARG A 50 -33.24 4.87 17.03
N ALA A 51 -32.92 4.40 18.24
CA ALA A 51 -33.85 4.40 19.37
C ALA A 51 -34.21 5.84 19.81
N ASP A 52 -33.23 6.74 19.84
CA ASP A 52 -33.44 8.14 20.17
C ASP A 52 -34.27 8.85 19.08
N LEU A 53 -34.06 8.50 17.81
CA LEU A 53 -34.88 8.99 16.69
C LEU A 53 -36.34 8.57 16.86
N GLN A 54 -36.59 7.30 17.19
CA GLN A 54 -37.95 6.80 17.42
C GLN A 54 -38.64 7.55 18.57
N LYS A 55 -37.94 7.75 19.69
CA LYS A 55 -38.46 8.55 20.81
C LYS A 55 -38.76 10.00 20.42
N ALA A 56 -37.92 10.62 19.60
CA ALA A 56 -38.14 11.98 19.14
C ALA A 56 -39.39 12.09 18.24
N ILE A 57 -39.66 11.07 17.42
CA ILE A 57 -40.87 10.99 16.58
C ILE A 57 -42.11 10.79 17.46
N GLU A 58 -42.07 9.87 18.41
CA GLU A 58 -43.17 9.61 19.35
C GLU A 58 -43.48 10.83 20.23
N GLY A 59 -42.45 11.60 20.60
CA GLY A 59 -42.57 12.85 21.32
C GLY A 59 -42.87 14.08 20.45
N GLU A 60 -43.19 13.90 19.17
CA GLU A 60 -43.48 14.95 18.18
C GLU A 60 -42.38 16.03 18.05
N ASN A 61 -41.15 15.71 18.44
CA ASN A 61 -39.99 16.59 18.34
C ASN A 61 -39.29 16.42 16.98
N TYR A 62 -39.94 16.94 15.95
CA TYR A 62 -39.46 16.82 14.56
C TYR A 62 -38.10 17.49 14.32
N ALA A 63 -37.77 18.55 15.06
CA ALA A 63 -36.47 19.22 14.95
C ALA A 63 -35.32 18.31 15.42
N LEU A 64 -35.50 17.59 16.53
CA LEU A 64 -34.54 16.60 17.00
C LEU A 64 -34.50 15.37 16.08
N ALA A 65 -35.65 14.90 15.62
CA ALA A 65 -35.74 13.77 14.70
C ALA A 65 -34.98 14.04 13.38
N ALA A 66 -35.07 15.25 12.82
CA ALA A 66 -34.31 15.63 11.64
C ALA A 66 -32.79 15.54 11.86
N LYS A 67 -32.29 16.09 12.98
CA LYS A 67 -30.86 16.03 13.33
C LYS A 67 -30.35 14.59 13.50
N LEU A 68 -31.10 13.76 14.23
CA LEU A 68 -30.75 12.36 14.45
C LEU A 68 -30.74 11.57 13.14
N ARG A 69 -31.67 11.86 12.23
CA ARG A 69 -31.68 11.26 10.89
C ARG A 69 -30.43 11.63 10.09
N ASP A 70 -30.03 12.91 10.10
CA ASP A 70 -28.84 13.36 9.37
C ASP A 70 -27.57 12.71 9.95
N GLU A 71 -27.48 12.60 11.28
CA GLU A 71 -26.39 11.93 11.98
C GLU A 71 -26.31 10.42 11.65
N ILE A 72 -27.46 9.73 11.65
CA ILE A 72 -27.56 8.32 11.22
C ILE A 72 -27.10 8.17 9.76
N SER A 73 -27.59 9.04 8.87
CA SER A 73 -27.25 8.98 7.44
C SER A 73 -25.75 9.18 7.22
N ASN A 74 -25.13 10.10 7.96
CA ASN A 74 -23.68 10.30 7.90
C ASN A 74 -22.90 9.09 8.44
N MET A 75 -23.28 8.55 9.60
CA MET A 75 -22.62 7.39 10.20
C MET A 75 -22.75 6.13 9.32
N GLU A 76 -23.90 5.94 8.67
CA GLU A 76 -24.12 4.87 7.69
C GLU A 76 -23.27 5.06 6.44
N ALA A 77 -23.17 6.28 5.91
CA ALA A 77 -22.31 6.59 4.78
C ALA A 77 -20.83 6.30 5.07
N GLU A 78 -20.35 6.70 6.25
CA GLU A 78 -18.99 6.38 6.71
C GLU A 78 -18.76 4.87 6.84
N SER A 79 -19.75 4.15 7.40
CA SER A 79 -19.68 2.70 7.57
C SER A 79 -19.68 1.97 6.23
N LEU A 80 -20.49 2.43 5.28
CA LEU A 80 -20.54 1.90 3.92
C LEU A 80 -19.22 2.16 3.18
N ALA A 81 -18.67 3.37 3.28
CA ALA A 81 -17.38 3.71 2.68
C ALA A 81 -16.24 2.83 3.26
N ALA A 82 -16.23 2.61 4.58
CA ALA A 82 -15.26 1.73 5.23
C ALA A 82 -15.40 0.27 4.77
N ALA A 83 -16.63 -0.23 4.64
CA ALA A 83 -16.90 -1.58 4.13
C ALA A 83 -16.50 -1.73 2.65
N ALA A 84 -16.80 -0.74 1.81
CA ALA A 84 -16.37 -0.72 0.41
C ALA A 84 -14.85 -0.71 0.29
N LYS A 85 -14.16 0.08 1.12
CA LYS A 85 -12.69 0.09 1.19
C LYS A 85 -12.15 -1.28 1.60
N ALA A 86 -12.68 -1.90 2.65
CA ALA A 86 -12.26 -3.22 3.11
C ALA A 86 -12.46 -4.30 2.02
N LEU A 87 -13.60 -4.27 1.32
CA LEU A 87 -13.87 -5.18 0.20
C LEU A 87 -12.89 -4.95 -0.96
N ALA A 88 -12.54 -3.69 -1.26
CA ALA A 88 -11.52 -3.37 -2.25
C ALA A 88 -10.15 -3.93 -1.86
N PHE A 89 -9.76 -3.85 -0.57
CA PHE A 89 -8.52 -4.48 -0.07
C PHE A 89 -8.50 -6.00 -0.27
N GLU A 90 -9.65 -6.68 -0.10
CA GLU A 90 -9.75 -8.13 -0.27
C GLU A 90 -9.72 -8.56 -1.74
N LYS A 91 -10.35 -7.79 -2.63
CA LYS A 91 -10.55 -8.15 -4.04
C LYS A 91 -9.63 -7.42 -5.02
N ALA A 92 -8.71 -6.59 -4.55
CA ALA A 92 -7.88 -5.81 -5.46
C ALA A 92 -6.96 -6.69 -6.30
N GLU A 93 -7.20 -6.61 -7.61
CA GLU A 93 -6.29 -7.09 -8.64
C GLU A 93 -5.33 -5.96 -8.98
N TYR A 94 -4.03 -6.26 -8.92
CA TYR A 94 -2.97 -5.30 -9.18
C TYR A 94 -2.30 -5.68 -10.49
N ALA A 95 -2.19 -4.74 -11.42
CA ALA A 95 -1.49 -4.95 -12.69
C ALA A 95 0.03 -5.11 -12.51
N PHE A 96 0.60 -4.50 -11.46
CA PHE A 96 2.03 -4.54 -11.16
C PHE A 96 2.30 -5.26 -9.84
N ARG A 97 3.56 -5.66 -9.63
CA ARG A 97 4.02 -6.37 -8.42
C ARG A 97 4.98 -5.50 -7.61
N LEU A 98 5.09 -5.77 -6.30
CA LEU A 98 6.14 -5.15 -5.49
C LEU A 98 7.52 -5.48 -6.06
N GLY A 99 8.37 -4.47 -6.20
CA GLY A 99 9.71 -4.60 -6.78
C GLY A 99 9.74 -4.58 -8.31
N GLN A 100 8.59 -4.57 -8.98
CA GLN A 100 8.54 -4.50 -10.44
C GLN A 100 8.99 -3.11 -10.93
N LYS A 101 9.83 -3.09 -11.97
CA LYS A 101 10.17 -1.86 -12.68
C LYS A 101 9.03 -1.41 -13.57
N VAL A 102 8.71 -0.12 -13.49
CA VAL A 102 7.62 0.52 -14.22
C VAL A 102 8.09 1.84 -14.81
N ARG A 103 7.36 2.35 -15.79
CA ARG A 103 7.57 3.66 -16.39
C ARG A 103 6.28 4.47 -16.31
N HIS A 104 6.40 5.76 -16.03
CA HIS A 104 5.23 6.65 -16.08
C HIS A 104 4.85 6.94 -17.54
N LYS A 105 3.57 6.78 -17.92
CA LYS A 105 3.10 6.96 -19.30
C LYS A 105 3.30 8.39 -19.83
N VAL A 106 2.97 9.38 -19.00
CA VAL A 106 3.06 10.80 -19.38
C VAL A 106 4.48 11.37 -19.24
N TYR A 107 5.08 11.26 -18.05
CA TYR A 107 6.40 11.85 -17.77
C TYR A 107 7.59 11.00 -18.20
N GLY A 108 7.39 9.70 -18.45
CA GLY A 108 8.42 8.83 -19.02
C GLY A 108 9.55 8.44 -18.09
N TYR A 109 9.54 8.82 -16.80
CA TYR A 109 10.57 8.41 -15.84
C TYR A 109 10.46 6.92 -15.49
N ARG A 110 11.59 6.30 -15.21
CA ARG A 110 11.69 4.93 -14.69
C ARG A 110 11.53 4.93 -13.17
N ALA A 111 10.83 3.92 -12.67
CA ALA A 111 10.59 3.76 -11.26
C ALA A 111 10.47 2.28 -10.86
N VAL A 112 10.55 2.00 -9.57
CA VAL A 112 10.27 0.68 -9.00
C VAL A 112 9.13 0.76 -8.00
N VAL A 113 8.20 -0.19 -8.06
CA VAL A 113 7.07 -0.27 -7.14
C VAL A 113 7.54 -0.65 -5.74
N CYS A 114 7.32 0.21 -4.76
CA CYS A 114 7.62 -0.04 -3.34
C CYS A 114 6.37 -0.07 -2.45
N GLY A 115 5.21 0.32 -2.95
CA GLY A 115 3.96 0.22 -2.21
C GLY A 115 2.75 0.18 -3.13
N MET A 116 1.65 -0.36 -2.61
CA MET A 116 0.44 -0.62 -3.40
C MET A 116 -0.78 -0.44 -2.51
N ASP A 117 -1.74 0.36 -2.94
CA ASP A 117 -3.03 0.55 -2.31
C ASP A 117 -4.13 0.17 -3.29
N PRO A 118 -5.20 -0.52 -2.85
CA PRO A 118 -6.28 -0.96 -3.73
C PRO A 118 -7.18 0.19 -4.21
N VAL A 119 -7.18 1.29 -3.47
CA VAL A 119 -7.91 2.53 -3.75
C VAL A 119 -7.03 3.70 -3.33
N CYS A 120 -7.34 4.91 -3.80
CA CYS A 120 -6.62 6.10 -3.37
C CYS A 120 -6.72 6.27 -1.84
N CYS A 121 -5.57 6.35 -1.17
CA CYS A 121 -5.48 6.55 0.28
C CYS A 121 -5.12 7.98 0.67
N GLU A 122 -4.98 8.89 -0.28
CA GLU A 122 -4.61 10.29 -0.06
C GLU A 122 -5.83 11.19 0.22
N SER A 123 -5.56 12.41 0.70
CA SER A 123 -6.60 13.39 1.02
C SER A 123 -7.34 13.86 -0.24
N THR A 124 -8.57 14.36 -0.06
CA THR A 124 -9.35 14.98 -1.14
C THR A 124 -8.59 16.14 -1.79
N GLU A 125 -7.90 16.96 -1.00
CA GLU A 125 -7.06 18.05 -1.51
C GLU A 125 -5.92 17.55 -2.41
N TRP A 126 -5.31 16.41 -2.07
CA TRP A 126 -4.29 15.80 -2.91
C TRP A 126 -4.92 15.24 -4.19
N MET A 127 -6.06 14.56 -4.08
CA MET A 127 -6.78 14.00 -5.23
C MET A 127 -7.19 15.08 -6.24
N GLU A 128 -7.62 16.25 -5.76
CA GLU A 128 -7.92 17.42 -6.59
C GLU A 128 -6.67 17.91 -7.34
N LYS A 129 -5.54 18.05 -6.63
CA LYS A 129 -4.25 18.48 -7.22
C LYS A 129 -3.72 17.48 -8.23
N ALA A 130 -3.80 16.19 -7.91
CA ALA A 130 -3.41 15.09 -8.79
C ALA A 130 -4.45 14.82 -9.90
N GLN A 131 -5.58 15.52 -9.89
CA GLN A 131 -6.68 15.40 -10.84
C GLN A 131 -7.23 13.97 -10.96
N VAL A 132 -7.32 13.27 -9.83
CA VAL A 132 -7.76 11.87 -9.77
C VAL A 132 -9.18 11.69 -10.33
N GLU A 133 -10.06 12.67 -10.17
CA GLU A 133 -11.42 12.63 -10.71
C GLU A 133 -11.48 12.66 -12.24
N LYS A 134 -10.42 13.14 -12.91
CA LYS A 134 -10.33 13.17 -14.38
C LYS A 134 -9.77 11.88 -14.96
N LEU A 135 -9.26 10.99 -14.12
CA LEU A 135 -8.72 9.70 -14.52
C LEU A 135 -9.86 8.77 -14.94
N VAL A 136 -9.61 7.89 -15.92
CA VAL A 136 -10.66 7.02 -16.49
C VAL A 136 -11.21 6.06 -15.43
N GLN A 137 -10.35 5.57 -14.54
CA GLN A 137 -10.73 4.65 -13.47
C GLN A 137 -10.89 5.34 -12.10
N GLY A 138 -10.74 6.67 -12.04
CA GLY A 138 -10.99 7.47 -10.84
C GLY A 138 -10.15 7.07 -9.62
N SER A 139 -10.71 7.28 -8.42
CA SER A 139 -10.07 6.96 -7.13
C SER A 139 -10.25 5.51 -6.67
N SER A 140 -11.10 4.73 -7.33
CA SER A 140 -11.40 3.33 -7.00
C SER A 140 -10.42 2.32 -7.60
N GLN A 141 -9.51 2.77 -8.47
CA GLN A 141 -8.45 1.94 -9.02
C GLN A 141 -7.29 1.78 -8.02
N PRO A 142 -6.40 0.80 -8.23
CA PRO A 142 -5.16 0.70 -7.45
C PRO A 142 -4.23 1.90 -7.66
N PHE A 143 -3.56 2.30 -6.59
CA PHE A 143 -2.51 3.30 -6.60
C PHE A 143 -1.20 2.70 -6.10
N TYR A 144 -0.10 3.19 -6.63
CA TYR A 144 1.23 2.68 -6.38
C TYR A 144 2.12 3.76 -5.81
N GLN A 145 2.89 3.40 -4.79
CA GLN A 145 4.05 4.16 -4.34
C GLN A 145 5.26 3.65 -5.11
N VAL A 146 5.93 4.53 -5.83
CA VAL A 146 7.08 4.17 -6.66
C VAL A 146 8.29 5.02 -6.30
N LEU A 147 9.46 4.39 -6.30
CA LEU A 147 10.76 5.07 -6.19
C LEU A 147 11.25 5.39 -7.59
N VAL A 148 11.48 6.66 -7.87
CA VAL A 148 11.87 7.13 -9.20
C VAL A 148 13.39 7.15 -9.33
N ASP A 149 13.90 6.84 -10.52
CA ASP A 149 15.33 6.93 -10.80
C ASP A 149 15.82 8.39 -10.68
N VAL A 150 16.84 8.62 -9.85
CA VAL A 150 17.42 9.94 -9.62
C VAL A 150 17.99 10.54 -10.92
N HIS A 151 18.43 9.71 -11.86
CA HIS A 151 18.92 10.19 -13.16
C HIS A 151 17.81 10.69 -14.09
N ASP A 152 16.60 10.15 -13.96
CA ASP A 152 15.46 10.53 -14.79
C ASP A 152 14.75 11.77 -14.21
N ALA A 153 14.61 11.83 -12.87
CA ALA A 153 13.97 12.94 -12.18
C ALA A 153 14.63 13.22 -10.81
N PRO A 154 15.71 14.01 -10.74
CA PRO A 154 16.50 14.19 -9.51
C PRO A 154 15.72 14.85 -8.36
N ASN A 155 14.65 15.60 -8.69
CA ASN A 155 13.83 16.31 -7.70
C ASN A 155 12.60 15.49 -7.24
N LEU A 156 12.40 14.29 -7.76
CA LEU A 156 11.24 13.46 -7.49
C LEU A 156 11.74 12.08 -7.06
N LEU A 157 11.88 11.84 -5.76
CA LEU A 157 12.40 10.57 -5.24
C LEU A 157 11.30 9.51 -5.09
N VAL A 158 10.19 9.91 -4.48
CA VAL A 158 9.04 9.03 -4.23
C VAL A 158 7.79 9.71 -4.73
N THR A 159 6.92 8.95 -5.37
CA THR A 159 5.66 9.47 -5.90
C THR A 159 4.53 8.45 -5.80
N TYR A 160 3.31 8.96 -5.72
CA TYR A 160 2.08 8.19 -5.62
C TYR A 160 1.29 8.33 -6.92
N VAL A 161 1.06 7.21 -7.60
CA VAL A 161 0.63 7.19 -8.99
C VAL A 161 -0.52 6.20 -9.17
N ALA A 162 -1.54 6.60 -9.91
CA ALA A 162 -2.62 5.71 -10.32
C ALA A 162 -2.11 4.59 -11.26
N GLU A 163 -2.69 3.40 -11.16
CA GLU A 163 -2.35 2.26 -12.00
C GLU A 163 -2.37 2.61 -13.50
N GLU A 164 -3.40 3.34 -13.93
CA GLU A 164 -3.56 3.70 -15.34
C GLU A 164 -2.44 4.59 -15.89
N ASN A 165 -1.66 5.25 -15.03
CA ASN A 165 -0.53 6.09 -15.42
C ASN A 165 0.80 5.35 -15.47
N LEU A 166 0.83 4.07 -15.09
CA LEU A 166 2.02 3.23 -15.12
C LEU A 166 1.97 2.23 -16.27
N VAL A 167 3.14 1.89 -16.80
CA VAL A 167 3.31 0.85 -17.82
C VAL A 167 4.53 0.01 -17.50
N ALA A 168 4.41 -1.30 -17.71
CA ALA A 168 5.56 -2.21 -17.62
C ALA A 168 6.45 -2.03 -18.86
N PRO A 169 7.78 -2.12 -18.73
CA PRO A 169 8.67 -2.08 -19.88
C PRO A 169 8.41 -3.28 -20.80
N GLU A 170 8.43 -3.07 -22.13
CA GLU A 170 8.21 -4.14 -23.13
C GLU A 170 9.27 -5.24 -23.09
N LYS A 171 10.46 -4.92 -22.57
CA LYS A 171 11.59 -5.83 -22.40
C LYS A 171 12.12 -5.72 -20.98
N PRO A 172 12.73 -6.79 -20.44
CA PRO A 172 13.45 -6.74 -19.17
C PRO A 172 14.43 -5.55 -19.15
N ASP A 173 14.19 -4.58 -18.26
CA ASP A 173 15.06 -3.41 -18.13
C ASP A 173 16.19 -3.74 -17.15
N LEU A 174 17.32 -4.16 -17.70
CA LEU A 174 18.53 -4.48 -16.92
C LEU A 174 19.30 -3.22 -16.48
N ARG A 175 18.85 -2.02 -16.85
CA ARG A 175 19.51 -0.79 -16.39
C ARG A 175 19.38 -0.69 -14.87
N ARG A 176 20.45 -0.19 -14.25
CA ARG A 176 20.41 0.17 -12.84
C ARG A 176 19.43 1.32 -12.65
N LEU A 177 18.67 1.22 -11.58
CA LEU A 177 17.85 2.30 -11.04
C LEU A 177 18.57 2.79 -9.80
N ASP A 178 19.04 4.03 -9.86
CA ASP A 178 19.78 4.63 -8.75
C ASP A 178 18.81 5.43 -7.89
N HIS A 179 18.64 4.99 -6.64
CA HIS A 179 17.79 5.68 -5.68
C HIS A 179 18.23 5.36 -4.24
N PRO A 180 18.30 6.35 -3.32
CA PRO A 180 18.87 6.18 -1.98
C PRO A 180 18.16 5.12 -1.11
N TYR A 181 16.86 4.91 -1.32
CA TYR A 181 16.07 3.93 -0.55
C TYR A 181 16.09 2.52 -1.13
N VAL A 182 16.73 2.29 -2.28
CA VAL A 182 16.75 0.95 -2.91
C VAL A 182 17.46 -0.06 -2.02
N SER A 183 18.61 0.31 -1.43
CA SER A 183 19.39 -0.56 -0.54
C SER A 183 18.69 -0.88 0.79
N ILE A 184 17.68 -0.09 1.16
CA ILE A 184 16.91 -0.27 2.39
C ILE A 184 15.70 -1.18 2.12
N LEU A 185 15.03 -1.01 0.99
CA LEU A 185 13.75 -1.66 0.69
C LEU A 185 13.88 -2.95 -0.14
N PHE A 186 15.04 -3.20 -0.77
CA PHE A 186 15.26 -4.34 -1.64
C PHE A 186 16.59 -5.05 -1.35
N TYR A 187 16.61 -6.38 -1.48
CA TYR A 187 17.84 -7.17 -1.33
C TYR A 187 18.76 -7.13 -2.56
N GLY A 188 18.20 -6.80 -3.72
CA GLY A 188 18.89 -6.83 -5.01
C GLY A 188 17.87 -6.94 -6.14
N THR A 189 18.35 -7.32 -7.33
CA THR A 189 17.51 -7.63 -8.49
C THR A 189 17.46 -9.13 -8.75
N ASP A 190 16.36 -9.60 -9.34
CA ASP A 190 16.23 -10.96 -9.86
C ASP A 190 16.89 -11.12 -11.25
N SER A 191 16.77 -12.30 -11.85
CA SER A 191 17.31 -12.61 -13.19
C SER A 191 16.63 -11.85 -14.33
N VAL A 192 15.41 -11.32 -14.10
CA VAL A 192 14.65 -10.50 -15.05
C VAL A 192 14.97 -9.01 -14.89
N GLY A 193 15.67 -8.64 -13.81
CA GLY A 193 16.06 -7.26 -13.50
C GLY A 193 15.03 -6.51 -12.65
N ASP A 194 13.97 -7.16 -12.17
CA ASP A 194 13.06 -6.62 -11.16
C ASP A 194 13.69 -6.71 -9.77
N PHE A 195 13.26 -5.86 -8.84
CA PHE A 195 13.82 -5.83 -7.49
C PHE A 195 13.17 -6.85 -6.55
N ILE A 196 13.97 -7.46 -5.68
CA ILE A 196 13.51 -8.43 -4.67
C ILE A 196 13.19 -7.68 -3.38
N PRO A 197 11.91 -7.54 -2.98
CA PRO A 197 11.53 -6.76 -1.80
C PRO A 197 11.92 -7.46 -0.50
N ILE A 198 12.33 -6.67 0.48
CA ILE A 198 12.61 -7.18 1.83
C ILE A 198 11.36 -7.79 2.47
N LYS A 199 11.56 -8.70 3.43
CA LYS A 199 10.46 -9.41 4.11
C LYS A 199 9.41 -8.45 4.68
N GLN A 200 9.86 -7.37 5.32
CA GLN A 200 8.97 -6.38 5.93
C GLN A 200 8.04 -5.70 4.92
N LEU A 201 8.56 -5.38 3.73
CA LEU A 201 7.77 -4.75 2.69
C LEU A 201 6.70 -5.71 2.16
N ARG A 202 7.06 -6.99 2.00
CA ARG A 202 6.13 -8.05 1.60
C ARG A 202 5.04 -8.30 2.63
N GLU A 203 5.40 -8.34 3.91
CA GLU A 203 4.44 -8.51 5.02
C GLU A 203 3.49 -7.32 5.12
N LYS A 204 3.97 -6.09 4.96
CA LYS A 204 3.14 -4.88 4.99
C LYS A 204 1.98 -4.93 3.98
N TYR A 205 2.21 -5.47 2.79
CA TYR A 205 1.21 -5.57 1.72
C TYR A 205 0.65 -6.98 1.53
N ASN A 206 0.96 -7.91 2.45
CA ASN A 206 0.55 -9.32 2.40
C ASN A 206 0.82 -10.00 1.03
N ARG A 207 2.02 -9.77 0.46
CA ARG A 207 2.41 -10.32 -0.84
C ARG A 207 3.44 -11.45 -0.69
N PRO A 208 3.27 -12.58 -1.41
CA PRO A 208 4.26 -13.65 -1.40
C PRO A 208 5.58 -13.19 -2.05
N ARG A 209 6.66 -13.94 -1.80
CA ARG A 209 7.90 -13.75 -2.55
C ARG A 209 7.63 -14.10 -4.02
N HIS A 210 8.05 -13.22 -4.94
CA HIS A 210 8.05 -13.57 -6.34
C HIS A 210 9.24 -14.49 -6.63
N GLU A 211 8.96 -15.63 -7.25
CA GLU A 211 9.96 -16.56 -7.76
C GLU A 211 9.96 -16.46 -9.29
N VAL A 212 11.13 -16.19 -9.86
CA VAL A 212 11.30 -16.25 -11.32
C VAL A 212 11.35 -17.73 -11.71
N PRO A 213 10.63 -18.16 -12.76
CA PRO A 213 10.78 -19.51 -13.29
C PRO A 213 12.25 -19.77 -13.65
N ILE A 214 12.82 -20.83 -13.09
CA ILE A 214 14.15 -21.29 -13.44
C ILE A 214 14.05 -21.86 -14.87
N ASP A 215 14.81 -21.31 -15.81
CA ASP A 215 14.92 -21.90 -17.15
C ASP A 215 15.82 -23.14 -17.02
N PRO A 216 15.33 -24.36 -17.32
CA PRO A 216 16.11 -25.59 -17.17
C PRO A 216 17.35 -25.68 -18.07
N GLN A 217 17.62 -24.68 -18.93
CA GLN A 217 18.82 -24.64 -19.77
C GLN A 217 20.10 -24.19 -19.04
N ASP A 218 20.00 -23.64 -17.82
CA ASP A 218 21.16 -23.18 -17.05
C ASP A 218 21.86 -24.30 -16.23
N GLU A 219 21.35 -25.54 -16.24
CA GLU A 219 21.97 -26.68 -15.53
C GLU A 219 22.98 -27.50 -16.36
N ASP A 220 23.09 -27.31 -17.68
CA ASP A 220 23.91 -28.18 -18.55
C ASP A 220 25.36 -27.66 -18.79
N GLY A 221 25.87 -26.80 -17.91
CA GLY A 221 27.23 -26.24 -17.99
C GLY A 221 28.27 -26.94 -17.11
N GLY A 222 27.89 -28.04 -16.44
CA GLY A 222 28.63 -28.61 -15.31
C GLY A 222 29.19 -30.02 -15.49
N GLU A 223 29.41 -30.51 -16.72
CA GLU A 223 30.17 -31.75 -16.94
C GLU A 223 31.12 -31.62 -18.14
N SER A 224 32.43 -31.54 -17.83
CA SER A 224 33.65 -31.73 -18.65
C SER A 224 34.68 -30.68 -18.15
N VAL A 225 35.79 -31.00 -17.50
CA VAL A 225 36.87 -31.98 -17.77
C VAL A 225 37.58 -32.32 -16.46
#